data_AF-A0A0F9FVR0-F1
#
_entry.id   AF-A0A0F9FVR0-F1
#
_cell.length_a   1.000
_cell.length_b   1.000
_cell.length_c   1.000
_cell.angle_alpha   90.00
_cell.angle_beta   90.00
_cell.angle_gamma   90.00
#
_symmetry.space_group_name_H-M   'P 1'
#
loop_
_entity.id
_entity.type
_entity.pdbx_description
1 polymer ?
#
loop_
_entity_poly.entity_id
_entity_poly.type
_entity_poly.pdbx_seq_one_letter_code
_entity_poly.pdbx_strand_id
1 'polypeptide(L)'
;MRLDARTDANQNEIVQALRDVGASVAITSALGKGFVDLVAGYRGINYLIEIKDGSKPPSARRLTPDEQEFHDLWRGAVIVVNDVDEALKAIGAI
;
A
#
# COMPACT_ATOMS: atom_id res chain seq x y z
N MET A 1 -9.54 14.06 7.41
CA MET A 1 -9.29 12.88 8.27
C MET A 1 -7.83 12.96 8.69
N ARG A 2 -7.51 12.98 9.99
CA ARG A 2 -6.11 12.98 10.46
C ARG A 2 -5.72 11.52 10.61
N LEU A 3 -4.80 11.05 9.79
CA LEU A 3 -4.25 9.70 9.91
C LEU A 3 -3.39 9.63 11.18
N ASP A 4 -3.26 8.42 11.72
CA ASP A 4 -2.35 8.14 12.83
C ASP A 4 -0.92 8.42 12.35
N ALA A 5 -0.15 9.24 13.09
CA ALA A 5 1.20 9.65 12.68
C ALA A 5 2.14 8.48 12.40
N ARG A 6 1.89 7.31 13.02
CA ARG A 6 2.65 6.08 12.76
C ARG A 6 2.30 5.44 11.42
N THR A 7 1.03 5.46 11.04
CA THR A 7 0.59 5.00 9.72
C THR A 7 1.16 5.89 8.62
N ASP A 8 1.18 7.21 8.84
CA ASP A 8 1.81 8.17 7.93
C ASP A 8 3.32 7.91 7.80
N ALA A 9 4.01 7.62 8.90
CA ALA A 9 5.43 7.27 8.87
C ALA A 9 5.71 6.00 8.07
N ASN A 10 4.94 4.92 8.31
CA ASN A 10 5.11 3.65 7.59
C ASN A 10 4.89 3.83 6.07
N GLN A 11 3.85 4.56 5.67
CA GLN A 11 3.61 4.86 4.26
C GLN A 11 4.78 5.63 3.64
N ASN A 12 5.30 6.64 4.33
CA ASN A 12 6.42 7.44 3.82
C ASN A 12 7.69 6.59 3.63
N GLU A 13 7.99 5.68 4.55
CA GLU A 13 9.14 4.76 4.44
C GLU A 13 8.99 3.82 3.23
N ILE A 14 7.82 3.22 3.05
CA ILE A 14 7.51 2.36 1.88
C ILE A 14 7.63 3.14 0.57
N VAL A 15 7.04 4.35 0.50
CA VAL A 15 7.10 5.19 -0.70
C VAL A 15 8.55 5.53 -1.05
N GLN A 16 9.37 5.89 -0.05
CA GLN A 16 10.77 6.22 -0.28
C GLN A 16 11.54 5.00 -0.80
N ALA A 17 11.42 3.85 -0.15
CA ALA A 17 12.11 2.63 -0.58
C ALA A 17 11.73 2.17 -1.99
N LEU A 18 10.44 2.22 -2.35
CA LEU A 18 9.98 1.91 -3.70
C LEU A 18 10.59 2.87 -4.74
N ARG A 19 10.67 4.17 -4.42
CA ARG A 19 11.29 5.17 -5.31
C ARG A 19 12.80 4.96 -5.44
N ASP A 20 13.49 4.60 -4.36
CA ASP A 20 14.93 4.36 -4.36
C ASP A 20 15.35 3.20 -5.27
N VAL A 21 14.48 2.20 -5.45
CA VAL A 21 14.71 1.10 -6.41
C VAL A 21 14.24 1.43 -7.83
N GLY A 22 13.78 2.66 -8.08
CA GLY A 22 13.39 3.16 -9.40
C GLY A 22 11.92 2.97 -9.77
N ALA A 23 11.03 2.67 -8.82
CA ALA A 23 9.60 2.68 -9.08
C ALA A 23 9.06 4.12 -9.13
N SER A 24 8.12 4.38 -10.05
CA SER A 24 7.24 5.55 -9.93
C SER A 24 6.17 5.26 -8.90
N VAL A 25 5.87 6.19 -7.99
CA VAL A 25 4.87 5.98 -6.93
C VAL A 25 3.94 7.18 -6.81
N ALA A 26 2.64 6.92 -6.98
CA ALA A 26 1.55 7.85 -6.69
C ALA A 26 0.88 7.47 -5.36
N ILE A 27 0.68 8.47 -4.49
CA ILE A 27 -0.06 8.32 -3.23
C ILE A 27 -1.55 8.55 -3.51
N THR A 28 -2.37 7.56 -3.20
CA THR A 28 -3.82 7.54 -3.49
C THR A 28 -4.71 7.34 -2.26
N SER A 29 -4.13 7.17 -1.07
CA SER A 29 -4.85 7.03 0.21
C SER A 29 -5.85 8.16 0.50
N ALA A 30 -5.66 9.35 -0.07
CA ALA A 30 -6.57 10.49 0.07
C ALA A 30 -7.82 10.43 -0.84
N LEU A 31 -7.89 9.53 -1.81
CA LEU A 31 -9.04 9.41 -2.73
C LEU A 31 -10.30 8.87 -2.03
N GLY A 32 -10.14 8.10 -0.96
CA GLY A 32 -11.22 7.54 -0.16
C GLY A 32 -11.97 6.38 -0.83
N LYS A 33 -13.10 5.97 -0.22
CA LYS A 33 -13.98 4.87 -0.69
C LYS A 33 -13.28 3.52 -0.84
N GLY A 34 -12.32 3.22 0.03
CA GLY A 34 -11.59 1.95 0.01
C GLY A 34 -10.63 1.76 -1.16
N PHE A 35 -10.36 2.79 -1.96
CA PHE A 35 -9.31 2.71 -2.97
C PHE A 35 -7.94 2.58 -2.31
N VAL A 36 -7.00 1.91 -3.00
CA VAL A 36 -5.69 1.57 -2.46
C VAL A 36 -4.86 2.77 -2.04
N ASP A 37 -3.98 2.54 -1.07
CA ASP A 37 -3.06 3.57 -0.57
C ASP A 37 -2.08 4.09 -1.62
N LEU A 38 -1.51 3.20 -2.45
CA LEU A 38 -0.52 3.54 -3.48
C LEU A 38 -0.81 2.90 -4.83
N VAL A 39 -0.39 3.59 -5.88
CA VAL A 39 -0.17 3.01 -7.22
C VAL A 39 1.30 3.15 -7.57
N ALA A 40 1.97 2.03 -7.82
CA ALA A 40 3.38 2.00 -8.22
C ALA A 40 3.53 1.44 -9.64
N GLY A 41 4.44 2.04 -10.41
CA GLY A 41 4.87 1.52 -11.70
C GLY A 41 6.33 1.09 -11.63
N TYR A 42 6.62 -0.18 -11.92
CA TYR A 42 7.97 -0.72 -11.90
C TYR A 42 8.17 -1.75 -13.02
N ARG A 43 9.27 -1.60 -13.77
CA ARG A 43 9.65 -2.49 -14.90
C ARG A 43 8.51 -2.80 -15.88
N GLY A 44 7.66 -1.81 -16.17
CA GLY A 44 6.55 -1.92 -17.12
C GLY A 44 5.26 -2.52 -16.56
N ILE A 45 5.20 -2.81 -15.26
CA ILE A 45 4.03 -3.35 -14.57
C ILE A 45 3.50 -2.33 -13.56
N ASN A 46 2.17 -2.25 -13.45
CA ASN A 46 1.49 -1.44 -12.46
C ASN A 46 1.09 -2.31 -11.26
N TYR A 47 1.26 -1.75 -10.07
CA TYR A 47 0.96 -2.39 -8.79
C TYR A 47 0.02 -1.49 -8.00
N LEU A 48 -1.14 -2.04 -7.64
CA LEU A 48 -2.02 -1.44 -6.64
C LEU A 48 -1.64 -2.00 -5.28
N ILE A 49 -1.27 -1.12 -4.36
CA ILE A 49 -0.68 -1.50 -3.07
C ILE A 49 -1.50 -0.86 -1.95
N GLU A 50 -2.03 -1.71 -1.10
CA GLU A 50 -2.69 -1.35 0.14
C GLU A 50 -1.70 -1.53 1.29
N ILE A 51 -1.58 -0.54 2.19
CA ILE A 51 -0.60 -0.56 3.27
C ILE A 51 -1.32 -0.81 4.59
N LYS A 52 -0.77 -1.74 5.37
CA LYS A 52 -1.12 -1.92 6.78
C LYS A 52 0.12 -1.73 7.63
N ASP A 53 -0.07 -1.22 8.84
CA ASP A 53 1.05 -1.02 9.76
C ASP A 53 1.38 -2.36 10.44
N GLY A 54 2.47 -3.00 10.01
CA GLY A 54 2.95 -4.28 10.56
C GLY A 54 3.21 -4.26 12.07
N SER A 55 3.45 -3.09 12.67
CA SER A 55 3.67 -2.94 14.11
C SER A 55 2.38 -3.04 14.94
N LYS A 56 1.21 -2.86 14.32
CA LYS A 56 -0.11 -2.95 14.98
C LYS A 56 -0.49 -4.41 15.24
N PRO A 57 -1.39 -4.72 16.18
CA PRO A 57 -1.88 -6.10 16.37
C PRO A 57 -2.66 -6.58 15.13
N PRO A 58 -2.77 -7.91 14.89
CA PRO A 58 -3.44 -8.45 13.69
C PRO A 58 -4.87 -7.94 13.47
N SER A 59 -5.62 -7.64 14.53
CA SER A 59 -6.97 -7.06 14.43
C SER A 59 -6.97 -5.66 13.81
N ALA A 60 -5.92 -4.87 14.04
CA ALA A 60 -5.75 -3.52 13.51
C ALA A 60 -5.01 -3.47 12.16
N ARG A 61 -4.61 -4.63 11.62
CA ARG A 61 -4.08 -4.79 10.26
C ARG A 61 -5.13 -5.28 9.26
N ARG A 62 -6.37 -5.48 9.70
CA ARG A 62 -7.45 -5.92 8.81
C ARG A 62 -7.82 -4.79 7.86
N LEU A 63 -8.30 -5.17 6.68
CA LEU A 63 -8.96 -4.22 5.78
C LEU A 63 -10.17 -3.60 6.49
N THR A 64 -10.36 -2.31 6.26
CA THR A 64 -11.63 -1.65 6.61
C THR A 64 -12.75 -2.20 5.70
N PRO A 65 -14.03 -2.05 6.09
CA PRO A 65 -15.14 -2.54 5.26
C PRO A 65 -15.09 -2.01 3.81
N ASP A 66 -14.78 -0.74 3.63
CA ASP A 66 -14.71 -0.11 2.30
C ASP A 66 -13.55 -0.67 1.47
N GLU A 67 -12.38 -0.86 2.08
CA GLU A 67 -11.22 -1.50 1.42
C GLU A 67 -11.54 -2.95 1.05
N GLN A 68 -12.18 -3.71 1.94
CA GLN A 68 -12.60 -5.08 1.64
C GLN A 68 -13.57 -5.11 0.46
N GLU A 69 -14.55 -4.21 0.42
CA GLU A 69 -15.48 -4.10 -0.71
C GLU A 69 -14.74 -3.79 -2.02
N PHE A 70 -13.79 -2.85 -2.01
CA PHE A 70 -12.97 -2.56 -3.19
C PHE A 70 -12.17 -3.80 -3.62
N HIS A 71 -11.50 -4.48 -2.69
CA HIS A 71 -10.73 -5.69 -2.97
C HIS A 71 -11.60 -6.82 -3.55
N ASP A 72 -12.82 -6.99 -3.06
CA ASP A 72 -13.75 -8.03 -3.52
C ASP A 72 -14.32 -7.74 -4.92
N LEU A 73 -14.54 -6.45 -5.24
CA LEU A 73 -15.12 -6.01 -6.51
C LEU A 73 -14.07 -5.84 -7.61
N TRP A 74 -12.84 -5.50 -7.25
CA TRP A 74 -11.78 -5.24 -8.21
C TRP A 74 -11.39 -6.51 -8.96
N ARG A 75 -11.26 -6.39 -10.29
CA ARG A 75 -10.95 -7.53 -11.18
C ARG A 75 -9.49 -7.63 -11.57
N GLY A 76 -8.65 -6.74 -11.03
CA GLY A 76 -7.19 -6.80 -11.14
C GLY A 76 -6.55 -7.27 -9.84
N ALA A 77 -5.22 -7.24 -9.79
CA ALA A 77 -4.47 -7.54 -8.57
C ALA A 77 -4.39 -6.30 -7.66
N VAL A 78 -4.56 -6.55 -6.36
CA VAL A 78 -4.23 -5.62 -5.27
C VAL A 78 -3.38 -6.38 -4.27
N ILE A 79 -2.31 -5.76 -3.78
CA ILE A 79 -1.37 -6.38 -2.86
C ILE A 79 -1.41 -5.63 -1.53
N VAL A 80 -1.57 -6.36 -0.44
CA VAL A 80 -1.46 -5.80 0.92
C VAL A 80 -0.02 -6.00 1.40
N VAL A 81 0.60 -4.95 1.91
CA VAL A 81 1.97 -4.98 2.46
C VAL A 81 2.01 -4.35 3.83
N ASN A 82 2.88 -4.86 4.70
CA ASN A 82 2.97 -4.42 6.10
C ASN A 82 4.16 -3.48 6.37
N ASP A 83 5.19 -3.56 5.53
CA ASP A 83 6.46 -2.86 5.69
C ASP A 83 7.19 -2.72 4.34
N VAL A 84 8.38 -2.10 4.40
CA VAL A 84 9.26 -1.88 3.25
C VAL A 84 9.68 -3.18 2.57
N ASP A 85 10.01 -4.23 3.33
CA ASP A 85 10.57 -5.46 2.80
C ASP A 85 9.51 -6.23 1.99
N GLU A 86 8.28 -6.30 2.52
CA GLU A 86 7.13 -6.83 1.78
C GLU A 86 6.81 -6.02 0.52
N ALA A 87 6.90 -4.68 0.57
CA ALA A 87 6.66 -3.83 -0.59
C ALA A 87 7.68 -4.05 -1.71
N LEU A 88 8.97 -4.17 -1.37
CA LEU A 88 10.03 -4.42 -2.34
C LEU A 88 9.92 -5.82 -2.96
N LYS A 89 9.61 -6.84 -2.16
CA LYS A 89 9.32 -8.21 -2.64
C LYS A 89 8.12 -8.24 -3.57
N ALA A 90 7.05 -7.52 -3.23
CA ALA A 90 5.80 -7.49 -4.01
C ALA A 90 6.01 -6.97 -5.44
N ILE A 91 6.91 -6.01 -5.64
CA ILE A 91 7.25 -5.50 -6.97
C ILE A 91 8.43 -6.23 -7.63
N GLY A 92 9.03 -7.24 -6.98
CA GLY A 92 10.18 -7.98 -7.49
C GLY A 92 11.46 -7.15 -7.56
N ALA A 93 11.64 -6.21 -6.63
CA ALA A 93 12.86 -5.44 -6.49
C ALA A 93 13.95 -6.19 -5.69
N ILE A 94 13.54 -7.12 -4.82
CA ILE A 94 14.39 -8.04 -4.04
C ILE A 94 13.83 -9.46 -4.05
#